data_AF-A0A4Z1HUX6-F1
#
_entry.id   AF-A0A4Z1HUX6-F1
#
_cell.length_a   1.000
_cell.length_b   1.000
_cell.length_c   1.000
_cell.angle_alpha   90.00
_cell.angle_beta   90.00
_cell.angle_gamma   90.00
#
_symmetry.space_group_name_H-M   'P 1'
#
loop_
_entity.id
_entity.type
_entity.pdbx_description
1 polymer ?
#
loop_
_entity_poly.entity_id
_entity_poly.type
_entity_poly.pdbx_seq_one_letter_code
_entity_poly.pdbx_strand_id
1 'polypeptide(L)'
;MDRYWEANLWQPTIINDGGSIQPFDSLLLTAIKRCRESLREYTKALALFPYTPYYWRIRSAVLLKLGYPELAAADAYKALVLTTHVFDGKCLGSRVWLEMGMAVWYRDAVKEVATFAHERDRILIYEQSLSDEVKWMKAEMGAVWSEPYPWASGFHTRTKRSIKAANVALKKCSKVTQIQPSTVAVSNSDGVSYGMFASQDIHEGDIIIEHSPVLSITTCKQGGGHPLQHALVADLSNHEGAAQDPWSLEIRIIQPLKILEMLGIDIFANQWYDTWVLETLWQIFRVNSAGEYNAEDEYGCWIDGLYAVFNHSCEEPRMLCTYIQDFDRAGSKFQYCALREIKKGEEVCVNYIEVLSASKMERRKALASWLSGDCRCKRCLAE
;
A
#
# COMPACT_ATOMS: atom_id res chain seq x y z
N MET A 1 -1.88 2.14 15.62
CA MET A 1 -2.38 3.53 15.83
C MET A 1 -2.26 4.01 17.29
N ASP A 2 -1.73 3.19 18.20
CA ASP A 2 -1.61 3.45 19.64
C ASP A 2 -0.36 4.25 20.05
N ARG A 3 0.63 4.33 19.15
CA ARG A 3 1.84 5.16 19.31
C ARG A 3 1.46 6.63 19.45
N TYR A 4 2.19 7.32 20.33
CA TYR A 4 2.06 8.75 20.49
C TYR A 4 2.62 9.47 19.24
N TRP A 5 1.97 10.55 18.83
CA TRP A 5 2.39 11.40 17.72
C TRP A 5 2.03 12.86 18.03
N GLU A 6 2.83 13.80 17.53
CA GLU A 6 2.65 15.22 17.81
C GLU A 6 1.51 15.83 17.01
N ALA A 7 0.60 16.53 17.69
CA ALA A 7 -0.66 17.00 17.08
C ALA A 7 -0.47 17.99 15.92
N ASN A 8 0.68 18.66 15.84
CA ASN A 8 1.06 19.55 14.74
C ASN A 8 1.51 18.81 13.47
N LEU A 9 1.78 17.50 13.56
CA LEU A 9 2.09 16.65 12.41
C LEU A 9 0.83 16.04 11.78
N TRP A 10 -0.36 16.32 12.32
CA TRP A 10 -1.61 15.86 11.74
C TRP A 10 -1.84 16.48 10.38
N GLN A 11 -2.11 15.62 9.41
CA GLN A 11 -2.62 15.97 8.08
C GLN A 11 -3.78 15.02 7.76
N PRO A 12 -4.96 15.51 7.36
CA PRO A 12 -6.05 14.66 6.93
C PRO A 12 -5.80 14.11 5.51
N THR A 13 -6.40 12.96 5.19
CA THR A 13 -6.33 12.36 3.84
C THR A 13 -7.51 12.75 2.95
N ILE A 14 -8.59 13.27 3.54
CA ILE A 14 -9.73 13.81 2.80
C ILE A 14 -9.34 15.04 1.97
N ILE A 15 -9.84 15.12 0.75
CA ILE A 15 -9.55 16.21 -0.20
C ILE A 15 -10.78 17.10 -0.37
N ASN A 16 -10.59 18.41 -0.29
CA ASN A 16 -11.58 19.42 -0.66
C ASN A 16 -11.35 19.88 -2.11
N ASP A 17 -11.71 19.04 -3.08
CA ASP A 17 -11.51 19.31 -4.52
C ASP A 17 -12.66 20.11 -5.17
N GLY A 18 -13.65 20.53 -4.38
CA GLY A 18 -14.85 21.21 -4.85
C GLY A 18 -15.95 20.28 -5.36
N GLY A 19 -15.71 18.96 -5.43
CA GLY A 19 -16.71 17.93 -5.72
C GLY A 19 -17.42 17.39 -4.47
N SER A 20 -16.87 17.64 -3.27
CA SER A 20 -17.45 17.23 -2.00
C SER A 20 -18.73 18.02 -1.67
N ILE A 21 -19.83 17.31 -1.33
CA ILE A 21 -21.10 17.91 -0.88
C ILE A 21 -20.90 18.80 0.36
N GLN A 22 -19.93 18.46 1.21
CA GLN A 22 -19.48 19.32 2.32
C GLN A 22 -17.95 19.32 2.40
N PRO A 23 -17.30 20.49 2.41
CA PRO A 23 -15.87 20.58 2.61
C PRO A 23 -15.50 20.16 4.03
N PHE A 24 -14.37 19.49 4.18
CA PHE A 24 -13.79 19.16 5.48
C PHE A 24 -13.17 20.40 6.12
N ASP A 25 -13.68 20.78 7.29
CA ASP A 25 -13.12 21.86 8.09
C ASP A 25 -11.90 21.40 8.87
N SER A 26 -10.81 22.17 8.79
CA SER A 26 -9.60 21.88 9.57
C SER A 26 -9.87 21.95 11.07
N LEU A 27 -9.30 21.02 11.82
CA LEU A 27 -9.52 20.90 13.25
C LEU A 27 -8.61 21.83 14.06
N LEU A 28 -9.14 22.35 15.18
CA LEU A 28 -8.32 22.99 16.20
C LEU A 28 -7.35 21.99 16.84
N LEU A 29 -6.14 22.45 17.19
CA LEU A 29 -5.11 21.62 17.84
C LEU A 29 -5.60 20.90 19.10
N THR A 30 -6.50 21.54 19.87
CA THR A 30 -7.12 20.93 21.06
C THR A 30 -8.05 19.76 20.70
N ALA A 31 -8.77 19.87 19.58
CA ALA A 31 -9.62 18.79 19.07
C ALA A 31 -8.78 17.62 18.54
N ILE A 32 -7.68 17.91 17.83
CA ILE A 32 -6.72 16.90 17.35
C ILE A 32 -6.14 16.12 18.52
N LYS A 33 -5.67 16.80 19.57
CA LYS A 33 -5.14 16.16 20.79
C LYS A 33 -6.17 15.24 21.45
N ARG A 34 -7.43 15.67 21.55
CA ARG A 34 -8.53 14.83 22.08
C ARG A 34 -8.76 13.60 21.21
N CYS A 35 -8.87 13.78 19.89
CA CYS A 35 -9.05 12.69 18.95
C CYS A 35 -7.89 11.70 18.99
N ARG A 36 -6.65 12.16 19.12
CA ARG A 36 -5.47 11.31 19.30
C ARG A 36 -5.57 10.44 20.55
N GLU A 37 -5.90 11.02 21.71
CA GLU A 37 -6.02 10.22 22.94
C GLU A 37 -7.15 9.19 22.82
N SER A 38 -8.31 9.58 22.27
CA SER A 38 -9.40 8.64 21.99
C SER A 38 -8.97 7.53 21.01
N LEU A 39 -8.27 7.88 19.93
CA LEU A 39 -7.77 6.90 18.96
C LEU A 39 -6.86 5.87 19.64
N ARG A 40 -5.92 6.33 20.47
CA ARG A 40 -5.00 5.46 21.21
C ARG A 40 -5.74 4.57 22.22
N GLU A 41 -6.72 5.12 22.93
CA GLU A 41 -7.56 4.37 23.87
C GLU A 41 -8.32 3.25 23.16
N TYR A 42 -9.02 3.55 22.07
CA TYR A 42 -9.80 2.55 21.34
C TYR A 42 -8.93 1.54 20.59
N THR A 43 -7.74 1.92 20.11
CA THR A 43 -6.78 0.95 19.57
C THR A 43 -6.32 -0.03 20.65
N LYS A 44 -6.06 0.43 21.88
CA LYS A 44 -5.72 -0.47 23.00
C LYS A 44 -6.88 -1.36 23.40
N ALA A 45 -8.11 -0.83 23.41
CA ALA A 45 -9.31 -1.62 23.67
C ALA A 45 -9.48 -2.74 22.63
N LEU A 46 -9.28 -2.45 21.33
CA LEU A 46 -9.32 -3.44 20.26
C LEU A 46 -8.22 -4.48 20.31
N ALA A 47 -7.07 -4.18 20.93
CA ALA A 47 -6.04 -5.17 21.17
C ALA A 47 -6.45 -6.19 22.25
N LEU A 48 -7.38 -5.82 23.15
CA LEU A 48 -7.90 -6.69 24.21
C LEU A 48 -9.23 -7.35 23.82
N PHE A 49 -10.07 -6.64 23.08
CA PHE A 49 -11.43 -7.02 22.70
C PHE A 49 -11.67 -6.82 21.19
N PRO A 50 -10.96 -7.56 20.33
CA PRO A 50 -11.00 -7.37 18.88
C PRO A 50 -12.34 -7.74 18.24
N TYR A 51 -13.20 -8.54 18.87
CA TYR A 51 -14.49 -8.96 18.32
C TYR A 51 -15.66 -8.11 18.81
N THR A 52 -15.40 -7.00 19.50
CA THR A 52 -16.42 -6.11 20.04
C THR A 52 -16.77 -5.00 19.02
N PRO A 53 -17.94 -5.06 18.34
CA PRO A 53 -18.29 -4.11 17.26
C PRO A 53 -18.30 -2.65 17.70
N TYR A 54 -18.60 -2.40 18.98
CA TYR A 54 -18.62 -1.07 19.57
C TYR A 54 -17.28 -0.34 19.42
N TYR A 55 -16.16 -1.00 19.70
CA TYR A 55 -14.85 -0.35 19.64
C TYR A 55 -14.44 -0.01 18.22
N TRP A 56 -14.74 -0.87 17.23
CA TRP A 56 -14.55 -0.59 15.82
C TRP A 56 -15.40 0.62 15.37
N ARG A 57 -16.68 0.64 15.72
CA ARG A 57 -17.59 1.75 15.37
C ARG A 57 -17.12 3.09 15.95
N ILE A 58 -16.70 3.10 17.21
CA ILE A 58 -16.25 4.34 17.86
C ILE A 58 -14.90 4.80 17.30
N ARG A 59 -13.96 3.88 17.04
CA ARG A 59 -12.67 4.20 16.41
C ARG A 59 -12.87 4.75 14.99
N SER A 60 -13.80 4.17 14.22
CA SER A 60 -14.26 4.70 12.93
C SER A 60 -14.70 6.17 13.03
N ALA A 61 -15.56 6.49 14.00
CA ALA A 61 -16.03 7.85 14.19
C ALA A 61 -14.91 8.85 14.56
N VAL A 62 -13.89 8.40 15.31
CA VAL A 62 -12.72 9.23 15.62
C VAL A 62 -11.85 9.45 14.38
N LEU A 63 -11.62 8.41 13.57
CA LEU A 63 -10.87 8.49 12.32
C LEU A 63 -11.54 9.42 11.30
N LEU A 64 -12.86 9.35 11.18
CA LEU A 64 -13.63 10.24 10.31
C LEU A 64 -13.49 11.71 10.75
N LYS A 65 -13.56 11.98 12.07
CA LYS A 65 -13.32 13.33 12.62
C LYS A 65 -11.92 13.83 12.30
N LEU A 66 -10.91 12.97 12.36
CA LEU A 66 -9.53 13.27 12.00
C LEU A 66 -9.31 13.44 10.49
N GLY A 67 -10.35 13.29 9.66
CA GLY A 67 -10.24 13.42 8.20
C GLY A 67 -9.56 12.23 7.53
N TYR A 68 -9.68 11.02 8.12
CA TYR A 68 -9.21 9.75 7.55
C TYR A 68 -10.38 8.85 7.10
N PRO A 69 -11.12 9.23 6.04
CA PRO A 69 -12.33 8.53 5.61
C PRO A 69 -12.08 7.07 5.21
N GLU A 70 -10.93 6.75 4.60
CA GLU A 70 -10.57 5.40 4.20
C GLU A 70 -10.42 4.46 5.40
N LEU A 71 -9.77 4.94 6.47
CA LEU A 71 -9.61 4.17 7.70
C LEU A 71 -10.94 4.05 8.46
N ALA A 72 -11.73 5.13 8.45
CA ALA A 72 -13.06 5.12 9.06
C ALA A 72 -14.00 4.13 8.38
N ALA A 73 -13.99 4.07 7.05
CA ALA A 73 -14.79 3.13 6.27
C ALA A 73 -14.44 1.68 6.58
N ALA A 74 -13.14 1.38 6.74
CA ALA A 74 -12.70 0.04 7.10
C ALA A 74 -13.12 -0.39 8.50
N ASP A 75 -12.98 0.49 9.49
CA ASP A 75 -13.43 0.20 10.86
C ASP A 75 -14.96 0.04 10.92
N ALA A 76 -15.71 0.85 10.15
CA ALA A 76 -17.15 0.71 10.03
C ALA A 76 -17.54 -0.62 9.37
N TYR A 77 -16.82 -1.02 8.31
CA TYR A 77 -17.00 -2.32 7.66
C TYR A 77 -16.75 -3.48 8.63
N LYS A 78 -15.64 -3.46 9.38
CA LYS A 78 -15.35 -4.48 10.40
C LYS A 78 -16.43 -4.54 11.48
N ALA A 79 -16.93 -3.40 11.94
CA ALA A 79 -18.06 -3.36 12.88
C ALA A 79 -19.34 -3.99 12.29
N LEU A 80 -19.65 -3.70 11.02
CA LEU A 80 -20.78 -4.27 10.31
C LEU A 80 -20.65 -5.79 10.14
N VAL A 81 -19.48 -6.28 9.74
CA VAL A 81 -19.17 -7.71 9.62
C VAL A 81 -19.41 -8.39 10.96
N LEU A 82 -18.78 -7.92 12.05
CA LEU A 82 -18.98 -8.51 13.38
C LEU A 82 -20.45 -8.51 13.79
N THR A 83 -21.17 -7.40 13.55
CA THR A 83 -22.61 -7.29 13.88
C THR A 83 -23.47 -8.27 13.08
N THR A 84 -23.15 -8.46 11.80
CA THR A 84 -23.88 -9.38 10.91
C THR A 84 -23.67 -10.83 11.31
N HIS A 85 -22.45 -11.16 11.76
CA HIS A 85 -22.09 -12.49 12.22
C HIS A 85 -22.51 -12.78 13.67
N VAL A 86 -23.06 -11.81 14.41
CA VAL A 86 -23.56 -12.04 15.78
C VAL A 86 -24.56 -13.19 15.81
N PHE A 87 -25.42 -13.34 14.80
CA PHE A 87 -26.51 -14.32 14.86
C PHE A 87 -26.30 -15.57 14.00
N ASP A 88 -25.15 -15.72 13.35
CA ASP A 88 -24.96 -16.78 12.35
C ASP A 88 -24.64 -18.18 12.92
N GLY A 89 -24.47 -18.27 14.25
CA GLY A 89 -24.14 -19.51 14.96
C GLY A 89 -22.75 -20.09 14.64
N LYS A 90 -21.87 -19.35 13.95
CA LYS A 90 -20.53 -19.81 13.56
C LYS A 90 -19.46 -19.39 14.58
N CYS A 91 -18.22 -19.80 14.33
CA CYS A 91 -17.07 -19.54 15.20
C CYS A 91 -16.86 -18.03 15.45
N LEU A 92 -17.04 -17.17 14.43
CA LEU A 92 -16.92 -15.72 14.60
C LEU A 92 -18.02 -15.16 15.50
N GLY A 93 -19.29 -15.54 15.29
CA GLY A 93 -20.40 -15.17 16.17
C GLY A 93 -20.18 -15.57 17.63
N SER A 94 -19.63 -16.76 17.86
CA SER A 94 -19.28 -17.25 19.21
C SER A 94 -18.25 -16.36 19.91
N ARG A 95 -17.26 -15.82 19.19
CA ARG A 95 -16.26 -14.88 19.74
C ARG A 95 -16.88 -13.53 20.08
N VAL A 96 -17.73 -13.01 19.18
CA VAL A 96 -18.46 -11.75 19.42
C VAL A 96 -19.36 -11.87 20.65
N TRP A 97 -20.07 -12.98 20.80
CA TRP A 97 -20.91 -13.23 21.98
C TRP A 97 -20.14 -13.26 23.28
N LEU A 98 -18.98 -13.92 23.29
CA LEU A 98 -18.15 -14.00 24.48
C LEU A 98 -17.71 -12.60 24.93
N GLU A 99 -17.21 -11.79 24.01
CA GLU A 99 -16.72 -10.44 24.35
C GLU A 99 -17.85 -9.47 24.70
N MET A 100 -19.01 -9.57 24.05
CA MET A 100 -20.17 -8.74 24.37
C MET A 100 -20.92 -9.21 25.63
N GLY A 101 -20.42 -10.23 26.34
CA GLY A 101 -21.07 -10.79 27.53
C GLY A 101 -22.40 -11.52 27.23
N MET A 102 -22.66 -11.82 25.96
CA MET A 102 -23.87 -12.52 25.50
C MET A 102 -23.78 -14.05 25.65
N ALA A 103 -22.64 -14.60 26.04
CA ALA A 103 -22.49 -16.03 26.34
C ALA A 103 -23.45 -16.55 27.42
N VAL A 104 -23.91 -15.67 28.33
CA VAL A 104 -24.93 -15.99 29.35
C VAL A 104 -26.31 -16.21 28.71
N TRP A 105 -26.62 -15.47 27.64
CA TRP A 105 -27.90 -15.50 26.93
C TRP A 105 -28.03 -16.71 26.00
N TYR A 106 -26.92 -17.29 25.51
CA TYR A 106 -26.95 -18.54 24.73
C TYR A 106 -27.50 -19.71 25.56
N ARG A 107 -27.23 -19.77 26.87
CA ARG A 107 -27.73 -20.84 27.72
C ARG A 107 -29.24 -20.75 27.96
N ASP A 108 -29.81 -19.55 27.88
CA ASP A 108 -31.24 -19.29 27.99
C ASP A 108 -31.93 -19.38 26.61
N ALA A 109 -31.30 -18.91 25.53
CA ALA A 109 -31.81 -19.02 24.18
C ALA A 109 -31.79 -20.47 23.64
N VAL A 110 -30.78 -21.29 23.97
CA VAL A 110 -30.77 -22.72 23.57
C VAL A 110 -31.88 -23.53 24.26
N LYS A 111 -32.43 -23.05 25.39
CA LYS A 111 -33.66 -23.62 25.97
C LYS A 111 -34.92 -23.26 25.16
N GLU A 112 -34.91 -22.18 24.39
CA GLU A 112 -36.06 -21.70 23.60
C GLU A 112 -35.95 -21.98 22.09
N VAL A 113 -34.74 -22.14 21.54
CA VAL A 113 -34.48 -22.27 20.09
C VAL A 113 -34.52 -23.72 19.58
N ALA A 114 -34.98 -24.67 20.41
CA ALA A 114 -35.30 -26.03 19.97
C ALA A 114 -36.49 -26.11 18.97
N THR A 115 -37.05 -24.98 18.51
CA THR A 115 -38.26 -24.95 17.67
C THR A 115 -38.21 -24.18 16.36
N PHE A 116 -37.12 -23.50 15.95
CA PHE A 116 -37.13 -22.83 14.63
C PHE A 116 -35.84 -23.04 13.83
N ALA A 117 -35.88 -24.07 12.98
CA ALA A 117 -35.00 -24.25 11.86
C ALA A 117 -35.44 -23.32 10.71
N HIS A 118 -34.75 -22.21 10.47
CA HIS A 118 -34.87 -21.44 9.23
C HIS A 118 -33.66 -20.52 8.99
N GLU A 119 -32.52 -21.10 8.59
CA GLU A 119 -31.33 -20.31 8.24
C GLU A 119 -30.49 -21.00 7.14
N ARG A 120 -31.15 -21.46 6.07
CA ARG A 120 -30.47 -21.98 4.86
C ARG A 120 -30.58 -21.08 3.62
N ASP A 121 -31.43 -20.05 3.63
CA ASP A 121 -31.80 -19.38 2.37
C ASP A 121 -31.13 -18.02 2.11
N ARG A 122 -30.33 -17.45 3.02
CA ARG A 122 -29.76 -16.10 2.80
C ARG A 122 -28.46 -16.06 1.99
N ILE A 123 -27.67 -17.14 1.98
CA ILE A 123 -26.39 -17.18 1.23
C ILE A 123 -26.65 -17.56 -0.24
N LEU A 124 -27.64 -18.42 -0.51
CA LEU A 124 -27.99 -18.84 -1.88
C LEU A 124 -28.54 -17.69 -2.74
N ILE A 125 -29.26 -16.74 -2.13
CA ILE A 125 -29.85 -15.59 -2.85
C ILE A 125 -28.77 -14.60 -3.32
N TYR A 126 -27.64 -14.49 -2.60
CA TYR A 126 -26.55 -13.59 -2.99
C TYR A 126 -25.63 -14.19 -4.07
N GLU A 127 -25.46 -15.52 -4.09
CA GLU A 127 -24.65 -16.20 -5.09
C GLU A 127 -25.40 -16.45 -6.41
N GLN A 128 -26.73 -16.57 -6.39
CA GLN A 128 -27.54 -16.80 -7.60
C GLN A 128 -28.02 -15.53 -8.32
N SER A 129 -27.71 -14.33 -7.81
CA SER A 129 -28.13 -13.06 -8.42
C SER A 129 -27.05 -12.33 -9.24
N LEU A 130 -25.88 -12.94 -9.45
CA LEU A 130 -24.85 -12.37 -10.31
C LEU A 130 -25.01 -12.98 -11.72
N SER A 131 -25.73 -12.27 -12.59
CA SER A 131 -25.74 -12.61 -14.01
C SER A 131 -24.36 -12.33 -14.61
N ASP A 132 -23.96 -13.09 -15.63
CA ASP A 132 -22.73 -12.88 -16.42
C ASP A 132 -22.69 -11.52 -17.18
N GLU A 133 -23.66 -10.63 -16.93
CA GLU A 133 -23.75 -9.27 -17.47
C GLU A 133 -23.46 -8.18 -16.42
N VAL A 134 -22.66 -8.47 -15.38
CA VAL A 134 -22.16 -7.41 -14.49
C VAL A 134 -21.22 -6.48 -15.28
N LYS A 135 -21.79 -5.43 -15.88
CA LYS A 135 -21.05 -4.22 -16.22
C LYS A 135 -20.68 -3.54 -14.91
N TRP A 136 -19.38 -3.52 -14.61
CA TRP A 136 -18.80 -2.69 -13.57
C TRP A 136 -19.26 -1.23 -13.75
N MET A 137 -20.28 -0.83 -12.99
CA MET A 137 -20.59 0.59 -12.88
C MET A 137 -19.61 1.18 -11.88
N LYS A 138 -18.76 2.07 -12.39
CA LYS A 138 -17.90 2.97 -11.62
C LYS A 138 -18.80 3.71 -10.62
N ALA A 139 -18.90 3.21 -9.39
CA ALA A 139 -19.37 4.04 -8.29
C ALA A 139 -18.38 5.21 -8.19
N GLU A 140 -18.89 6.44 -8.05
CA GLU A 140 -18.08 7.67 -7.96
C GLU A 140 -16.88 7.43 -7.05
N MET A 141 -15.70 7.31 -7.66
CA MET A 141 -14.45 7.04 -6.94
C MET A 141 -14.21 8.24 -6.02
N GLY A 142 -14.07 8.00 -4.72
CA GLY A 142 -13.46 9.00 -3.86
C GLY A 142 -11.99 9.16 -4.24
N ALA A 143 -11.39 10.28 -3.86
CA ALA A 143 -9.95 10.45 -3.93
C ALA A 143 -9.42 10.72 -2.52
N VAL A 144 -8.28 10.12 -2.20
CA VAL A 144 -7.56 10.41 -0.95
C VAL A 144 -6.18 10.95 -1.28
N TRP A 145 -5.70 11.85 -0.42
CA TRP A 145 -4.32 12.33 -0.44
C TRP A 145 -3.55 11.65 0.68
N SER A 146 -2.74 10.65 0.36
CA SER A 146 -2.06 9.85 1.37
C SER A 146 -0.65 10.35 1.64
N GLU A 147 -0.52 11.17 2.69
CA GLU A 147 0.74 11.39 3.41
C GLU A 147 0.92 10.30 4.48
N PRO A 148 2.11 10.13 5.11
CA PRO A 148 2.26 9.18 6.20
C PRO A 148 1.31 9.55 7.31
N TYR A 149 0.63 8.54 7.82
CA TYR A 149 -0.11 8.72 9.06
C TYR A 149 0.84 9.17 10.17
N PRO A 150 0.43 10.10 11.06
CA PRO A 150 1.30 10.62 12.13
C PRO A 150 1.88 9.52 13.06
N TRP A 151 1.16 8.41 13.22
CA TRP A 151 1.59 7.25 14.01
C TRP A 151 2.42 6.23 13.24
N ALA A 152 2.61 6.40 11.92
CA ALA A 152 3.45 5.56 11.07
C ALA A 152 4.94 5.97 11.11
N SER A 153 5.31 6.90 11.99
CA SER A 153 6.71 7.26 12.23
C SER A 153 7.54 6.02 12.62
N GLY A 154 8.75 5.93 12.06
CA GLY A 154 9.67 4.80 12.26
C GLY A 154 9.52 3.66 11.25
N PHE A 155 8.52 3.67 10.36
CA PHE A 155 8.45 2.79 9.19
C PHE A 155 9.15 3.48 8.00
N HIS A 156 10.44 3.80 8.18
CA HIS A 156 11.27 4.37 7.13
C HIS A 156 11.79 3.28 6.21
N THR A 157 11.70 3.51 4.91
CA THR A 157 12.02 2.46 3.93
C THR A 157 13.39 2.60 3.28
N ARG A 158 14.09 3.73 3.41
CA ARG A 158 15.47 3.85 2.90
C ARG A 158 16.38 4.46 3.94
N THR A 159 16.73 3.66 4.94
CA THR A 159 17.72 4.02 5.95
C THR A 159 19.12 3.60 5.51
N LYS A 160 20.17 4.21 6.06
CA LYS A 160 21.55 3.72 5.83
C LYS A 160 21.72 2.22 6.10
N ARG A 161 20.96 1.68 7.08
CA ARG A 161 20.96 0.25 7.42
C ARG A 161 20.26 -0.58 6.35
N SER A 162 19.09 -0.16 5.89
CA SER A 162 18.30 -0.89 4.89
C SER A 162 19.03 -0.89 3.54
N ILE A 163 19.60 0.25 3.12
CA ILE A 163 20.47 0.34 1.93
C ILE A 163 21.73 -0.52 2.02
N LYS A 164 22.32 -0.69 3.21
CA LYS A 164 23.43 -1.64 3.40
C LYS A 164 22.97 -3.08 3.17
N ALA A 165 21.77 -3.45 3.62
CA ALA A 165 21.19 -4.76 3.38
C ALA A 165 20.83 -4.95 1.89
N ALA A 166 20.22 -3.94 1.26
CA ALA A 166 19.90 -3.94 -0.17
C ALA A 166 21.16 -4.12 -1.03
N ASN A 167 22.28 -3.46 -0.71
CA ASN A 167 23.56 -3.69 -1.39
C ASN A 167 24.09 -5.13 -1.21
N VAL A 168 23.86 -5.77 -0.07
CA VAL A 168 24.23 -7.18 0.14
C VAL A 168 23.35 -8.10 -0.72
N ALA A 169 22.05 -7.80 -0.83
CA ALA A 169 21.15 -8.54 -1.72
C ALA A 169 21.53 -8.34 -3.20
N LEU A 170 21.76 -7.10 -3.62
CA LEU A 170 22.16 -6.73 -4.97
C LEU A 170 23.41 -7.47 -5.43
N LYS A 171 24.42 -7.65 -4.57
CA LYS A 171 25.64 -8.40 -4.89
C LYS A 171 25.41 -9.86 -5.30
N LYS A 172 24.24 -10.43 -5.00
CA LYS A 172 23.88 -11.79 -5.40
C LYS A 172 23.42 -11.86 -6.86
N CYS A 173 22.91 -10.77 -7.41
CA CYS A 173 22.29 -10.70 -8.73
C CYS A 173 22.89 -9.62 -9.66
N SER A 174 23.82 -8.80 -9.16
CA SER A 174 24.60 -7.83 -9.93
C SER A 174 26.03 -7.77 -9.44
N LYS A 175 26.97 -7.69 -10.40
CA LYS A 175 28.40 -7.45 -10.15
C LYS A 175 28.85 -6.06 -10.61
N VAL A 176 27.97 -5.33 -11.29
CA VAL A 176 28.31 -4.10 -12.03
C VAL A 176 27.65 -2.85 -11.47
N THR A 177 26.74 -2.99 -10.51
CA THR A 177 26.08 -1.86 -9.84
C THR A 177 26.17 -1.92 -8.32
N GLN A 178 25.95 -0.76 -7.71
CA GLN A 178 25.88 -0.56 -6.27
C GLN A 178 24.91 0.58 -5.95
N ILE A 179 24.21 0.47 -4.82
CA ILE A 179 23.28 1.51 -4.36
C ILE A 179 24.07 2.53 -3.53
N GLN A 180 23.99 3.80 -3.90
CA GLN A 180 24.69 4.90 -3.25
C GLN A 180 23.79 6.15 -3.11
N PRO A 181 24.15 7.11 -2.24
CA PRO A 181 23.50 8.42 -2.20
C PRO A 181 23.42 9.04 -3.59
N SER A 182 22.22 9.43 -4.01
CA SER A 182 21.99 10.10 -5.28
C SER A 182 22.11 11.61 -5.13
N THR A 183 22.49 12.29 -6.22
CA THR A 183 22.47 13.74 -6.33
C THR A 183 21.10 14.29 -6.76
N VAL A 184 20.16 13.41 -7.12
CA VAL A 184 18.79 13.81 -7.44
C VAL A 184 18.15 14.37 -6.17
N ALA A 185 18.02 15.70 -6.14
CA ALA A 185 17.44 16.42 -5.02
C ALA A 185 15.95 16.10 -4.91
N VAL A 186 15.55 15.56 -3.76
CA VAL A 186 14.15 15.39 -3.38
C VAL A 186 13.69 16.71 -2.76
N SER A 187 12.74 17.38 -3.40
CA SER A 187 12.15 18.61 -2.87
C SER A 187 11.50 18.32 -1.52
N ASN A 188 11.75 19.15 -0.50
CA ASN A 188 11.09 19.06 0.82
C ASN A 188 11.41 17.83 1.69
N SER A 189 12.55 17.14 1.49
CA SER A 189 13.01 16.11 2.42
C SER A 189 14.32 16.48 3.14
N ASP A 190 14.41 16.17 4.44
CA ASP A 190 15.65 16.25 5.24
C ASP A 190 16.62 15.08 4.94
N GLY A 191 16.37 14.31 3.87
CA GLY A 191 16.91 12.97 3.64
C GLY A 191 17.86 12.85 2.45
N VAL A 192 18.75 11.85 2.55
CA VAL A 192 19.60 11.40 1.45
C VAL A 192 18.75 10.51 0.54
N SER A 193 18.57 10.90 -0.73
CA SER A 193 18.03 9.99 -1.76
C SER A 193 19.08 8.96 -2.13
N TYR A 194 18.64 7.81 -2.64
CA TYR A 194 19.52 6.74 -3.09
C TYR A 194 19.23 6.42 -4.55
N GLY A 195 20.26 6.02 -5.27
CA GLY A 195 20.19 5.61 -6.67
C GLY A 195 21.11 4.43 -6.93
N MET A 196 20.93 3.80 -8.10
CA MET A 196 21.79 2.73 -8.58
C MET A 196 22.93 3.33 -9.38
N PHE A 197 24.18 2.99 -9.05
CA PHE A 197 25.38 3.51 -9.73
C PHE A 197 26.21 2.39 -10.31
N ALA A 198 26.80 2.64 -11.48
CA ALA A 198 27.75 1.73 -12.10
C ALA A 198 29.04 1.64 -11.26
N SER A 199 29.43 0.45 -10.83
CA SER A 199 30.68 0.22 -10.08
C SER A 199 31.90 0.05 -10.99
N GLN A 200 31.66 -0.16 -12.28
CA GLN A 200 32.64 -0.29 -13.36
C GLN A 200 32.01 0.21 -14.67
N ASP A 201 32.79 0.27 -15.74
CA ASP A 201 32.24 0.53 -17.08
C ASP A 201 31.35 -0.66 -17.49
N ILE A 202 30.19 -0.35 -18.08
CA ILE A 202 29.18 -1.32 -18.54
C ILE A 202 28.95 -1.04 -20.02
N HIS A 203 29.04 -2.09 -20.83
CA HIS A 203 28.89 -1.98 -22.28
C HIS A 203 27.44 -2.19 -22.70
N GLU A 204 27.09 -1.70 -23.88
CA GLU A 204 25.79 -1.98 -24.48
C GLU A 204 25.55 -3.50 -24.59
N GLY A 205 24.37 -3.96 -24.17
CA GLY A 205 23.97 -5.37 -24.14
C GLY A 205 24.34 -6.12 -22.87
N ASP A 206 25.16 -5.55 -21.98
CA ASP A 206 25.53 -6.19 -20.71
C ASP A 206 24.31 -6.34 -19.78
N ILE A 207 24.21 -7.50 -19.11
CA ILE A 207 23.21 -7.74 -18.07
C ILE A 207 23.65 -7.03 -16.78
N ILE A 208 22.83 -6.10 -16.31
CA ILE A 208 23.06 -5.31 -15.10
C ILE A 208 22.53 -6.05 -13.86
N ILE A 209 21.29 -6.55 -13.91
CA ILE A 209 20.67 -7.31 -12.82
C ILE A 209 19.91 -8.49 -13.44
N GLU A 210 20.05 -9.67 -12.84
CA GLU A 210 19.27 -10.86 -13.18
C GLU A 210 18.76 -11.56 -11.92
N HIS A 211 17.43 -11.63 -11.74
CA HIS A 211 16.83 -12.35 -10.61
C HIS A 211 15.33 -12.65 -10.81
N SER A 212 14.74 -13.38 -9.87
CA SER A 212 13.30 -13.62 -9.82
C SER A 212 12.71 -12.86 -8.62
N PRO A 213 12.09 -11.69 -8.83
CA PRO A 213 11.47 -10.94 -7.75
C PRO A 213 10.28 -11.73 -7.22
N VAL A 214 10.27 -11.99 -5.92
CA VAL A 214 9.14 -12.61 -5.24
C VAL A 214 8.56 -11.56 -4.31
N LEU A 215 7.38 -11.02 -4.63
CA LEU A 215 6.60 -10.23 -3.68
C LEU A 215 5.19 -10.82 -3.62
N SER A 216 4.98 -11.74 -2.68
CA SER A 216 3.66 -12.29 -2.37
C SER A 216 3.34 -12.01 -0.91
N ILE A 217 2.13 -11.54 -0.61
CA ILE A 217 1.64 -11.38 0.79
C ILE A 217 1.81 -12.68 1.59
N THR A 218 1.76 -13.84 0.93
CA THR A 218 2.02 -15.16 1.53
C THR A 218 3.44 -15.27 2.09
N THR A 219 4.44 -14.66 1.44
CA THR A 219 5.83 -14.63 1.94
C THR A 219 5.96 -13.80 3.21
N CYS A 220 5.20 -12.71 3.36
CA CYS A 220 5.17 -11.93 4.59
C CYS A 220 4.62 -12.75 5.78
N LYS A 221 3.61 -13.60 5.55
CA LYS A 221 3.09 -14.52 6.57
C LYS A 221 4.15 -15.54 7.02
N GLN A 222 4.95 -16.05 6.09
CA GLN A 222 6.00 -17.05 6.37
C GLN A 222 7.22 -16.44 7.08
N GLY A 223 7.56 -15.18 6.77
CA GLY A 223 8.72 -14.49 7.36
C GLY A 223 8.53 -14.07 8.82
N GLY A 224 7.28 -13.93 9.28
CA GLY A 224 6.95 -13.41 10.61
C GLY A 224 7.26 -11.90 10.74
N GLY A 225 6.60 -11.24 11.70
CA GLY A 225 6.79 -9.81 11.96
C GLY A 225 5.82 -8.88 11.22
N HIS A 226 6.02 -7.57 11.42
CA HIS A 226 5.14 -6.53 10.87
C HIS A 226 5.33 -6.40 9.35
N PRO A 227 4.25 -6.38 8.52
CA PRO A 227 4.35 -6.32 7.06
C PRO A 227 5.21 -5.18 6.50
N LEU A 228 5.07 -3.96 7.05
CA LEU A 228 5.90 -2.79 6.66
C LEU A 228 7.41 -2.92 6.98
N GLN A 229 7.80 -3.91 7.79
CA GLN A 229 9.20 -4.16 8.14
C GLN A 229 9.76 -5.41 7.47
N HIS A 230 8.94 -6.09 6.66
CA HIS A 230 9.38 -7.26 5.91
C HIS A 230 10.47 -6.84 4.91
N ALA A 231 11.49 -7.68 4.72
CA ALA A 231 12.66 -7.34 3.88
C ALA A 231 12.28 -6.96 2.44
N LEU A 232 11.18 -7.49 1.91
CA LEU A 232 10.66 -7.16 0.58
C LEU A 232 10.00 -5.78 0.48
N VAL A 233 9.57 -5.22 1.61
CA VAL A 233 8.86 -3.93 1.68
C VAL A 233 9.76 -2.85 2.24
N ALA A 234 10.65 -3.21 3.17
CA ALA A 234 11.45 -2.31 3.98
C ALA A 234 12.48 -1.48 3.19
N ASP A 235 12.70 -1.77 1.90
CA ASP A 235 13.61 -1.04 1.00
C ASP A 235 12.88 -0.20 -0.09
N LEU A 236 11.54 -0.32 -0.19
CA LEU A 236 10.71 0.35 -1.20
C LEU A 236 10.36 1.78 -0.80
N SER A 237 10.37 2.74 -1.72
CA SER A 237 10.01 4.13 -1.37
C SER A 237 8.63 4.22 -0.73
N ASN A 238 8.53 4.86 0.44
CA ASN A 238 7.24 5.14 1.10
C ASN A 238 6.66 6.48 0.68
N HIS A 239 7.34 7.20 -0.21
CA HIS A 239 7.01 8.56 -0.62
C HIS A 239 7.19 8.80 -2.11
N GLU A 240 6.21 9.56 -2.63
CA GLU A 240 6.33 10.72 -3.52
C GLU A 240 5.54 10.62 -4.83
N GLY A 241 4.21 10.68 -4.77
CA GLY A 241 3.40 11.04 -5.93
C GLY A 241 2.52 12.23 -5.58
N ALA A 242 2.66 13.34 -6.30
CA ALA A 242 1.76 14.49 -6.19
C ALA A 242 0.37 14.24 -6.82
N ALA A 243 0.12 13.03 -7.33
CA ALA A 243 -1.15 12.64 -7.91
C ALA A 243 -2.11 12.06 -6.87
N GLN A 244 -3.35 12.56 -6.91
CA GLN A 244 -4.48 11.99 -6.17
C GLN A 244 -4.59 10.48 -6.38
N ASP A 245 -4.96 9.77 -5.32
CA ASP A 245 -5.12 8.32 -5.36
C ASP A 245 -6.61 7.95 -5.46
N PRO A 246 -7.06 7.33 -6.56
CA PRO A 246 -8.41 6.84 -6.67
C PRO A 246 -8.71 5.79 -5.60
N TRP A 247 -9.84 5.95 -4.91
CA TRP A 247 -10.24 5.09 -3.80
C TRP A 247 -11.61 4.46 -4.04
N SER A 248 -11.71 3.16 -3.75
CA SER A 248 -12.99 2.44 -3.71
C SER A 248 -13.03 1.46 -2.54
N LEU A 249 -14.20 1.31 -1.92
CA LEU A 249 -14.39 0.40 -0.80
C LEU A 249 -14.06 -1.05 -1.16
N GLU A 250 -14.46 -1.48 -2.36
CA GLU A 250 -14.26 -2.86 -2.82
C GLU A 250 -12.77 -3.21 -2.94
N ILE A 251 -12.01 -2.39 -3.67
CA ILE A 251 -10.60 -2.68 -3.98
C ILE A 251 -9.70 -2.41 -2.77
N ARG A 252 -10.00 -1.38 -1.97
CA ARG A 252 -9.09 -0.91 -0.91
C ARG A 252 -9.33 -1.57 0.44
N ILE A 253 -10.57 -1.95 0.71
CA ILE A 253 -10.96 -2.51 2.01
C ILE A 253 -11.42 -3.96 1.88
N ILE A 254 -12.46 -4.22 1.08
CA ILE A 254 -13.14 -5.51 1.08
C ILE A 254 -12.23 -6.62 0.54
N GLN A 255 -11.65 -6.43 -0.66
CA GLN A 255 -10.80 -7.44 -1.29
C GLN A 255 -9.54 -7.75 -0.45
N PRO A 256 -8.76 -6.77 0.06
CA PRO A 256 -7.60 -7.05 0.89
C PRO A 256 -7.95 -7.80 2.17
N LEU A 257 -9.05 -7.44 2.85
CA LEU A 257 -9.49 -8.14 4.05
C LEU A 257 -9.88 -9.60 3.75
N LYS A 258 -10.63 -9.85 2.66
CA LYS A 258 -10.96 -11.22 2.22
C LYS A 258 -9.71 -12.04 1.91
N ILE A 259 -8.72 -11.45 1.24
CA ILE A 259 -7.44 -12.12 0.93
C ILE A 259 -6.71 -12.51 2.24
N LEU A 260 -6.67 -11.61 3.22
CA LEU A 260 -6.06 -11.91 4.52
C LEU A 260 -6.79 -13.07 5.23
N GLU A 261 -8.12 -13.07 5.21
CA GLU A 261 -8.93 -14.16 5.78
C GLU A 261 -8.70 -15.49 5.06
N MET A 262 -8.62 -15.50 3.73
CA MET A 262 -8.26 -16.70 2.93
C MET A 262 -6.87 -17.22 3.30
N LEU A 263 -5.95 -16.32 3.66
CA LEU A 263 -4.63 -16.66 4.16
C LEU A 263 -4.63 -17.03 5.65
N GLY A 264 -5.79 -17.12 6.31
CA GLY A 264 -5.93 -17.47 7.72
C GLY A 264 -5.40 -16.41 8.68
N ILE A 265 -5.38 -15.14 8.25
CA ILE A 265 -5.03 -14.00 9.10
C ILE A 265 -6.30 -13.44 9.71
N ASP A 266 -6.33 -13.34 11.04
CA ASP A 266 -7.45 -12.75 11.76
C ASP A 266 -7.44 -11.22 11.61
N ILE A 267 -8.33 -10.70 10.77
CA ILE A 267 -8.42 -9.28 10.44
C ILE A 267 -8.93 -8.40 11.60
N PHE A 268 -9.41 -9.01 12.68
CA PHE A 268 -9.88 -8.32 13.89
C PHE A 268 -8.80 -8.30 14.97
N ALA A 269 -8.21 -9.46 15.26
CA ALA A 269 -7.25 -9.60 16.36
C ALA A 269 -5.81 -9.23 15.97
N ASN A 270 -5.43 -9.42 14.70
CA ASN A 270 -4.05 -9.19 14.28
C ASN A 270 -3.79 -7.72 13.90
N GLN A 271 -3.32 -6.96 14.88
CA GLN A 271 -3.00 -5.53 14.73
C GLN A 271 -1.87 -5.23 13.73
N TRP A 272 -1.08 -6.22 13.30
CA TRP A 272 -0.08 -6.03 12.23
C TRP A 272 -0.71 -5.84 10.85
N TYR A 273 -1.98 -6.21 10.70
CA TYR A 273 -2.77 -6.02 9.48
C TYR A 273 -3.96 -5.09 9.74
N ASP A 274 -3.83 -4.15 10.69
CA ASP A 274 -4.77 -3.05 10.84
C ASP A 274 -4.83 -2.22 9.55
N THR A 275 -5.96 -1.59 9.25
CA THR A 275 -6.24 -1.00 7.93
C THR A 275 -5.20 0.03 7.52
N TRP A 276 -4.69 0.84 8.46
CA TRP A 276 -3.64 1.82 8.16
C TRP A 276 -2.36 1.16 7.61
N VAL A 277 -2.07 -0.09 8.00
CA VAL A 277 -0.95 -0.87 7.45
C VAL A 277 -1.22 -1.24 5.99
N LEU A 278 -2.45 -1.68 5.69
CA LEU A 278 -2.84 -2.06 4.33
C LEU A 278 -2.83 -0.86 3.39
N GLU A 279 -3.34 0.29 3.85
CA GLU A 279 -3.29 1.54 3.10
C GLU A 279 -1.85 2.04 2.90
N THR A 280 -0.99 1.89 3.92
CA THR A 280 0.44 2.22 3.77
C THR A 280 1.13 1.28 2.76
N LEU A 281 0.84 -0.01 2.81
CA LEU A 281 1.36 -0.99 1.83
C LEU A 281 0.88 -0.66 0.41
N TRP A 282 -0.39 -0.27 0.25
CA TRP A 282 -0.92 0.16 -1.04
C TRP A 282 -0.12 1.33 -1.61
N GLN A 283 0.16 2.36 -0.81
CA GLN A 283 0.96 3.50 -1.28
C GLN A 283 2.37 3.09 -1.65
N ILE A 284 3.03 2.28 -0.82
CA ILE A 284 4.37 1.74 -1.14
C ILE A 284 4.32 0.97 -2.46
N PHE A 285 3.34 0.09 -2.65
CA PHE A 285 3.23 -0.71 -3.86
C PHE A 285 2.93 0.13 -5.10
N ARG A 286 2.02 1.09 -4.99
CA ARG A 286 1.64 2.00 -6.08
C ARG A 286 2.83 2.81 -6.60
N VAL A 287 3.66 3.38 -5.72
CA VAL A 287 4.78 4.24 -6.16
C VAL A 287 6.05 3.48 -6.52
N ASN A 288 6.09 2.16 -6.29
CA ASN A 288 7.22 1.30 -6.67
C ASN A 288 6.83 0.25 -7.71
N SER A 289 5.58 0.20 -8.16
CA SER A 289 5.15 -0.74 -9.18
C SER A 289 5.77 -0.37 -10.52
N ALA A 290 6.20 -1.38 -11.25
CA ALA A 290 6.54 -1.29 -12.66
C ALA A 290 5.50 -2.05 -13.47
N GLY A 291 5.34 -1.69 -14.73
CA GLY A 291 4.47 -2.41 -15.64
C GLY A 291 4.95 -2.25 -17.07
N GLU A 292 4.69 -3.27 -17.86
CA GLU A 292 5.07 -3.34 -19.26
C GLU A 292 4.09 -4.25 -19.99
N TYR A 293 3.88 -3.95 -21.26
CA TYR A 293 3.11 -4.79 -22.17
C TYR A 293 4.00 -5.90 -22.70
N ASN A 294 3.52 -7.13 -22.65
CA ASN A 294 4.21 -8.26 -23.26
C ASN A 294 4.05 -8.24 -24.81
N ALA A 295 4.68 -9.18 -25.50
CA ALA A 295 4.59 -9.28 -26.96
C ALA A 295 3.17 -9.61 -27.49
N GLU A 296 2.27 -10.04 -26.60
CA GLU A 296 0.87 -10.37 -26.87
C GLU A 296 -0.08 -9.21 -26.50
N ASP A 297 0.46 -8.02 -26.18
CA ASP A 297 -0.27 -6.82 -25.76
C ASP A 297 -1.03 -6.97 -24.42
N GLU A 298 -0.60 -7.92 -23.60
CA GLU A 298 -1.11 -8.07 -22.23
C GLU A 298 -0.27 -7.24 -21.26
N TYR A 299 -0.96 -6.44 -20.45
CA TYR A 299 -0.33 -5.59 -19.44
C TYR A 299 -0.10 -6.37 -18.14
N GLY A 300 1.17 -6.50 -17.73
CA GLY A 300 1.50 -6.99 -16.39
C GLY A 300 2.11 -5.91 -15.53
N CYS A 301 1.91 -6.05 -14.22
CA CYS A 301 2.50 -5.19 -13.21
C CYS A 301 3.23 -6.03 -12.16
N TRP A 302 4.34 -5.51 -11.66
CA TRP A 302 5.15 -6.18 -10.66
C TRP A 302 5.79 -5.16 -9.71
N ILE A 303 6.34 -5.68 -8.62
CA ILE A 303 7.11 -4.91 -7.66
C ILE A 303 8.43 -5.63 -7.46
N ASP A 304 9.52 -4.94 -7.77
CA ASP A 304 10.87 -5.40 -7.54
C ASP A 304 11.63 -4.36 -6.72
N GLY A 305 12.04 -4.76 -5.51
CA GLY A 305 12.77 -3.89 -4.59
C GLY A 305 14.10 -3.38 -5.14
N LEU A 306 14.77 -4.12 -6.03
CA LEU A 306 16.00 -3.65 -6.67
C LEU A 306 15.70 -2.71 -7.83
N TYR A 307 14.70 -3.03 -8.66
CA TYR A 307 14.26 -2.16 -9.74
C TYR A 307 13.78 -0.79 -9.24
N ALA A 308 13.04 -0.79 -8.12
CA ALA A 308 12.52 0.43 -7.51
C ALA A 308 13.62 1.41 -7.03
N VAL A 309 14.89 1.01 -7.00
CA VAL A 309 16.03 1.88 -6.64
C VAL A 309 16.53 2.69 -7.84
N PHE A 310 16.23 2.28 -9.07
CA PHE A 310 16.58 3.08 -10.25
C PHE A 310 15.77 4.37 -10.27
N ASN A 311 16.45 5.51 -10.28
CA ASN A 311 15.82 6.81 -10.42
C ASN A 311 15.39 7.07 -11.87
N HIS A 312 14.54 8.08 -12.06
CA HIS A 312 14.07 8.48 -13.38
C HIS A 312 15.07 9.38 -14.13
N SER A 313 15.21 9.19 -15.45
CA SER A 313 15.76 10.19 -16.37
C SER A 313 14.91 10.33 -17.64
N CYS A 314 14.80 11.54 -18.19
CA CYS A 314 14.19 11.78 -19.51
C CYS A 314 15.22 11.77 -20.65
N GLU A 315 16.50 11.52 -20.35
CA GLU A 315 17.57 11.51 -21.35
C GLU A 315 17.41 10.36 -22.35
N GLU A 316 17.83 10.64 -23.59
CA GLU A 316 17.95 9.66 -24.67
C GLU A 316 19.44 9.59 -25.09
N PRO A 317 19.97 8.41 -25.45
CA PRO A 317 19.27 7.12 -25.48
C PRO A 317 19.01 6.56 -24.07
N ARG A 318 17.94 5.77 -23.94
CA ARG A 318 17.59 5.03 -22.72
C ARG A 318 18.77 4.23 -22.19
N MET A 319 18.90 4.10 -20.86
CA MET A 319 20.02 3.36 -20.26
C MET A 319 19.74 1.87 -20.13
N LEU A 320 18.47 1.48 -19.98
CA LEU A 320 18.05 0.14 -19.59
C LEU A 320 16.86 -0.35 -20.41
N CYS A 321 16.86 -1.64 -20.70
CA CYS A 321 15.67 -2.41 -21.05
C CYS A 321 15.39 -3.50 -20.01
N THR A 322 14.13 -3.92 -19.95
CA THR A 322 13.67 -5.02 -19.12
C THR A 322 13.32 -6.19 -20.02
N TYR A 323 13.81 -7.38 -19.70
CA TYR A 323 13.39 -8.64 -20.30
C TYR A 323 12.81 -9.53 -19.22
N ILE A 324 11.61 -10.05 -19.46
CA ILE A 324 10.91 -10.92 -18.53
C ILE A 324 10.68 -12.27 -19.21
N GLN A 325 11.29 -13.30 -18.65
CA GLN A 325 11.09 -14.67 -19.08
C GLN A 325 9.98 -15.31 -18.24
N ASP A 326 9.09 -16.05 -18.90
CA ASP A 326 7.94 -16.73 -18.31
C ASP A 326 7.01 -15.75 -17.56
N PHE A 327 6.57 -14.71 -18.27
CA PHE A 327 5.58 -13.74 -17.78
C PHE A 327 4.34 -14.47 -17.23
N ASP A 328 3.80 -13.98 -16.12
CA ASP A 328 2.61 -14.52 -15.41
C ASP A 328 2.74 -15.90 -14.75
N ARG A 329 3.96 -16.39 -14.52
CA ARG A 329 4.19 -17.64 -13.77
C ARG A 329 4.96 -17.42 -12.48
N ALA A 330 4.65 -18.23 -11.47
CA ALA A 330 5.48 -18.27 -10.26
C ALA A 330 6.93 -18.62 -10.64
N GLY A 331 7.85 -17.68 -10.39
CA GLY A 331 9.27 -17.83 -10.74
C GLY A 331 9.72 -17.06 -11.99
N SER A 332 8.92 -16.14 -12.55
CA SER A 332 9.35 -15.26 -13.64
C SER A 332 10.74 -14.68 -13.39
N LYS A 333 11.57 -14.67 -14.43
CA LYS A 333 12.97 -14.24 -14.35
C LYS A 333 13.11 -12.89 -15.05
N PHE A 334 13.60 -11.92 -14.32
CA PHE A 334 13.78 -10.55 -14.77
C PHE A 334 15.25 -10.31 -15.06
N GLN A 335 15.52 -9.75 -16.24
CA GLN A 335 16.83 -9.30 -16.68
C GLN A 335 16.75 -7.82 -17.04
N TYR A 336 17.65 -7.03 -16.47
CA TYR A 336 17.79 -5.62 -16.79
C TYR A 336 19.11 -5.44 -17.53
N CYS A 337 19.06 -5.02 -18.79
CA CYS A 337 20.23 -4.95 -19.67
C CYS A 337 20.53 -3.51 -20.09
N ALA A 338 21.81 -3.20 -20.26
CA ALA A 338 22.26 -1.90 -20.71
C ALA A 338 21.92 -1.67 -22.19
N LEU A 339 21.30 -0.54 -22.50
CA LEU A 339 20.99 -0.12 -23.88
C LEU A 339 22.03 0.85 -24.47
N ARG A 340 23.06 1.19 -23.69
CA ARG A 340 24.18 2.04 -24.11
C ARG A 340 25.38 1.81 -23.21
N GLU A 341 26.51 2.38 -23.60
CA GLU A 341 27.69 2.53 -22.75
C GLU A 341 27.36 3.35 -21.49
N ILE A 342 27.72 2.83 -20.31
CA ILE A 342 27.55 3.49 -19.02
C ILE A 342 28.91 3.51 -18.31
N LYS A 343 29.37 4.68 -17.90
CA LYS A 343 30.70 4.83 -17.29
C LYS A 343 30.67 4.53 -15.80
N LYS A 344 31.79 4.04 -15.27
CA LYS A 344 31.98 3.87 -13.84
C LYS A 344 31.64 5.16 -13.08
N GLY A 345 30.80 5.04 -12.06
CA GLY A 345 30.33 6.16 -11.24
C GLY A 345 29.15 6.93 -11.83
N GLU A 346 28.67 6.58 -13.02
CA GLU A 346 27.43 7.11 -13.58
C GLU A 346 26.21 6.51 -12.86
N GLU A 347 25.21 7.34 -12.59
CA GLU A 347 23.92 6.89 -12.06
C GLU A 347 23.13 6.23 -13.19
N VAL A 348 22.71 4.98 -12.96
CA VAL A 348 21.88 4.23 -13.88
C VAL A 348 20.42 4.62 -13.60
N CYS A 349 19.75 5.13 -14.61
CA CYS A 349 18.36 5.58 -14.52
C CYS A 349 17.47 4.83 -15.51
N VAL A 350 16.18 4.72 -15.16
CA VAL A 350 15.13 4.18 -16.05
C VAL A 350 14.14 5.29 -16.45
N ASN A 351 13.27 4.99 -17.41
CA ASN A 351 12.17 5.87 -17.79
C ASN A 351 10.89 5.38 -17.09
N TYR A 352 10.21 6.24 -16.33
CA TYR A 352 8.94 5.89 -15.67
C TYR A 352 7.71 6.19 -16.53
N ILE A 353 7.92 6.81 -17.69
CA ILE A 353 6.86 7.35 -18.55
C ILE A 353 7.12 6.95 -19.99
N GLU A 354 6.04 6.70 -20.73
CA GLU A 354 6.09 6.36 -22.16
C GLU A 354 6.22 7.61 -23.04
N VAL A 355 5.76 8.77 -22.54
CA VAL A 355 5.69 10.04 -23.29
C VAL A 355 7.03 10.80 -23.37
N LEU A 356 8.15 10.11 -23.56
CA LEU A 356 9.49 10.72 -23.60
C LEU A 356 9.70 11.71 -24.76
N SER A 357 8.96 11.55 -25.86
CA SER A 357 8.97 12.47 -27.00
C SER A 357 8.16 13.74 -26.77
N ALA A 358 7.33 13.79 -25.72
CA ALA A 358 6.48 14.93 -25.41
C ALA A 358 7.27 16.11 -24.80
N SER A 359 6.60 17.26 -24.65
CA SER A 359 7.20 18.47 -24.08
C SER A 359 7.61 18.28 -22.61
N LYS A 360 8.54 19.12 -22.12
CA LYS A 360 8.94 19.16 -20.70
C LYS A 360 7.75 19.20 -19.74
N MET A 361 6.74 19.99 -20.07
CA MET A 361 5.53 20.14 -19.26
C MET A 361 4.72 18.85 -19.21
N GLU A 362 4.51 18.19 -20.36
CA GLU A 362 3.77 16.93 -20.43
C GLU A 362 4.51 15.79 -19.71
N ARG A 363 5.84 15.71 -19.86
CA ARG A 363 6.66 14.73 -19.14
C ARG A 363 6.57 14.93 -17.62
N ARG A 364 6.69 16.18 -17.14
CA ARG A 364 6.56 16.51 -15.70
C ARG A 364 5.16 16.19 -15.17
N LYS A 365 4.12 16.47 -15.95
CA LYS A 365 2.74 16.11 -15.60
C LYS A 365 2.57 14.60 -15.48
N ALA A 366 3.12 13.82 -16.41
CA ALA A 366 3.07 12.35 -16.36
C ALA A 366 3.86 11.77 -15.16
N LEU A 367 4.96 12.42 -14.78
CA LEU A 367 5.78 12.02 -13.63
C LEU A 367 5.17 12.38 -12.27
N ALA A 368 4.13 13.22 -12.21
CA ALA A 368 3.50 13.61 -10.95
C ALA A 368 2.90 12.41 -10.18
N SER A 369 2.62 11.29 -10.84
CA SER A 369 2.21 10.04 -10.19
C SER A 369 3.33 9.32 -9.44
N TRP A 370 4.58 9.64 -9.76
CA TRP A 370 5.79 8.93 -9.30
C TRP A 370 6.79 9.81 -8.56
N LEU A 371 6.73 11.13 -8.74
CA LEU A 371 7.61 12.11 -8.11
C LEU A 371 6.77 13.20 -7.41
N SER A 372 7.18 13.66 -6.21
CA SER A 372 6.57 14.82 -5.54
C SER A 372 7.04 16.15 -6.12
N GLY A 373 8.01 16.13 -7.02
CA GLY A 373 8.61 17.31 -7.62
C GLY A 373 8.86 17.18 -9.11
N ASP A 374 9.15 18.31 -9.72
CA ASP A 374 9.51 18.38 -11.12
C ASP A 374 10.79 17.58 -11.42
N CYS A 375 10.79 16.85 -12.53
CA CYS A 375 11.99 16.18 -13.02
C CYS A 375 13.12 17.19 -13.28
N ARG A 376 14.30 16.90 -12.71
CA ARG A 376 15.53 17.70 -12.79
C ARG A 376 16.67 16.97 -13.51
N CYS A 377 16.38 15.97 -14.34
CA CYS A 377 17.40 15.36 -15.19
C CYS A 377 18.01 16.41 -16.16
N LYS A 378 19.20 16.13 -16.70
CA LYS A 378 19.94 17.07 -17.56
C LYS A 378 19.09 17.61 -18.72
N ARG A 379 18.32 16.74 -19.39
CA ARG A 379 17.39 17.15 -20.46
C ARG A 379 16.33 18.14 -19.97
N CYS A 380 15.66 17.85 -18.86
CA CYS A 380 14.62 18.73 -18.31
C CYS A 380 15.15 20.05 -17.74
N LEU A 381 16.45 20.12 -17.42
CA LEU A 381 17.11 21.37 -17.01
C LEU A 381 17.57 22.20 -18.20
N ALA A 382 17.84 21.57 -19.34
CA ALA A 382 18.28 22.23 -20.58
C ALA A 382 17.12 22.76 -21.43
N GLU A 383 16.00 22.02 -21.49
CA GLU A 383 14.69 22.51 -21.96
C GLU A 383 14.07 23.48 -20.96
#